data_AF-A0A3A8J7P9-F1
#
_entry.id   AF-A0A3A8J7P9-F1
#
_cell.length_a   1.000
_cell.length_b   1.000
_cell.length_c   1.000
_cell.angle_alpha   90.00
_cell.angle_beta   90.00
_cell.angle_gamma   90.00
#
_symmetry.space_group_name_H-M   'P 1'
#
loop_
_entity.id
_entity.type
_entity.pdbx_description
1 polymer ?
#
loop_
_entity_poly.entity_id
_entity_poly.type
_entity_poly.pdbx_seq_one_letter_code
_entity_poly.pdbx_strand_id
1 'polypeptide(L)'
;MRRPFLPTLVLACSLAVPALAAEPAKPARAPVKRVCVNVKDGSKAVQGTDLIIEPGEKIKDAVAVDGDVIVKKGAVVDNDVAAVRGRVILEAGARVKGDVVSLGGEVRVPAGARVDGNAVALGGKLKVDKQEDVGGEKVNFSMELNGEDLVKQVIGKALDEDQKCHILDDDDDKDV
;
A
#
# COMPACT_ATOMS: atom_id res chain seq x y z
N MET A 1 -12.09 7.47 -80.38
CA MET A 1 -12.50 8.89 -80.39
C MET A 1 -13.46 9.12 -79.23
N ARG A 2 -13.16 10.13 -78.40
CA ARG A 2 -14.01 10.96 -77.50
C ARG A 2 -15.06 10.31 -76.54
N ARG A 3 -14.79 10.53 -75.24
CA ARG A 3 -15.65 10.58 -74.01
C ARG A 3 -17.03 11.25 -74.25
N PRO A 4 -18.10 11.08 -73.41
CA PRO A 4 -18.16 11.34 -71.94
C PRO A 4 -19.01 10.29 -71.15
N PHE A 5 -19.06 10.20 -69.81
CA PHE A 5 -19.62 11.14 -68.82
C PHE A 5 -19.13 10.81 -67.38
N LEU A 6 -18.87 11.86 -66.60
CA LEU A 6 -18.72 11.93 -65.13
C LEU A 6 -20.12 11.93 -64.46
N PRO A 7 -20.31 11.97 -63.10
CA PRO A 7 -19.40 11.83 -61.94
C PRO A 7 -19.98 10.98 -60.77
N THR A 8 -19.16 10.61 -59.77
CA THR A 8 -19.54 10.41 -58.33
C THR A 8 -18.24 10.10 -57.56
N LEU A 9 -17.58 11.09 -56.95
CA LEU A 9 -17.72 11.45 -55.53
C LEU A 9 -17.64 10.25 -54.59
N VAL A 10 -16.42 9.86 -54.17
CA VAL A 10 -16.16 9.34 -52.82
C VAL A 10 -14.79 9.81 -52.35
N LEU A 11 -14.85 10.66 -51.33
CA LEU A 11 -13.80 11.16 -50.47
C LEU A 11 -13.25 9.99 -49.62
N ALA A 12 -12.02 9.52 -49.88
CA ALA A 12 -11.42 8.42 -49.13
C ALA A 12 -10.30 8.90 -48.18
N CYS A 13 -10.73 9.13 -46.94
CA CYS A 13 -10.02 9.01 -45.66
C CYS A 13 -8.49 8.87 -45.66
N SER A 14 -7.84 9.97 -45.27
CA SER A 14 -6.59 10.00 -44.53
C SER A 14 -6.76 9.34 -43.15
N LEU A 15 -6.15 8.17 -42.95
CA LEU A 15 -5.85 7.65 -41.62
C LEU A 15 -4.33 7.50 -41.47
N ALA A 16 -3.74 8.56 -40.94
CA ALA A 16 -2.41 8.52 -40.35
C ALA A 16 -2.44 7.54 -39.17
N VAL A 17 -1.59 6.51 -39.22
CA VAL A 17 -1.36 5.58 -38.13
C VAL A 17 -0.29 6.21 -37.22
N PRO A 18 -0.57 6.55 -35.95
CA PRO A 18 0.50 6.90 -35.02
C PRO A 18 1.24 5.61 -34.68
N ALA A 19 2.50 5.56 -35.09
CA ALA A 19 3.43 4.52 -34.71
C ALA A 19 3.57 4.47 -33.18
N LEU A 20 3.20 3.31 -32.65
CA LEU A 20 3.58 2.71 -31.37
C LEU A 20 4.68 3.47 -30.61
N ALA A 21 4.31 4.09 -29.50
CA ALA A 21 5.23 4.57 -28.49
C ALA A 21 6.05 3.37 -27.97
N ALA A 22 7.36 3.38 -28.22
CA ALA A 22 8.31 2.50 -27.57
C ALA A 22 8.28 2.78 -26.06
N GLU A 23 7.75 1.85 -25.28
CA GLU A 23 7.83 1.90 -23.83
C GLU A 23 9.31 1.88 -23.40
N PRO A 24 9.78 2.84 -22.58
CA PRO A 24 11.15 2.85 -22.10
C PRO A 24 11.38 1.62 -21.21
N ALA A 25 12.33 0.78 -21.61
CA ALA A 25 12.77 -0.37 -20.83
C ALA A 25 13.14 0.06 -19.41
N LYS A 26 12.39 -0.44 -18.41
CA LYS A 26 12.69 -0.28 -16.98
C LYS A 26 14.13 -0.72 -16.68
N PRO A 27 14.91 0.02 -15.89
CA PRO A 27 16.27 -0.38 -15.53
C PRO A 27 16.25 -1.68 -14.72
N ALA A 28 17.10 -2.63 -15.10
CA ALA A 28 17.30 -3.88 -14.39
C ALA A 28 17.84 -3.58 -12.97
N ARG A 29 17.01 -3.83 -11.94
CA ARG A 29 17.41 -3.71 -10.53
C ARG A 29 18.63 -4.61 -10.26
N ALA A 30 19.61 -4.06 -9.54
CA ALA A 30 20.80 -4.77 -9.08
C ALA A 30 20.44 -6.08 -8.35
N PRO A 31 21.30 -7.12 -8.37
CA PRO A 31 21.01 -8.39 -7.73
C PRO A 31 21.00 -8.22 -6.21
N VAL A 32 19.81 -7.98 -5.67
CA VAL A 32 19.55 -8.07 -4.24
C VAL A 32 19.92 -9.49 -3.79
N LYS A 33 20.76 -9.58 -2.75
CA LYS A 33 21.15 -10.85 -2.13
C LYS A 33 19.89 -11.52 -1.58
N ARG A 34 19.36 -12.48 -2.34
CA ARG A 34 18.22 -13.30 -1.93
C ARG A 34 18.68 -14.30 -0.87
N VAL A 35 18.39 -14.01 0.39
CA VAL A 35 18.51 -15.00 1.47
C VAL A 35 17.16 -15.69 1.57
N CYS A 36 16.96 -16.76 0.79
CA CYS A 36 15.79 -17.62 0.94
C CYS A 36 16.12 -18.69 1.98
N VAL A 37 15.56 -18.59 3.17
CA VAL A 37 15.62 -19.69 4.14
C VAL A 37 14.41 -20.58 3.86
N ASN A 38 14.67 -21.75 3.28
CA ASN A 38 13.66 -22.78 3.17
C ASN A 38 13.64 -23.55 4.49
N VAL A 39 12.62 -23.31 5.31
CA VAL A 39 12.43 -24.07 6.54
C VAL A 39 11.90 -25.44 6.12
N LYS A 40 12.41 -26.53 6.71
CA LYS A 40 12.11 -27.93 6.33
C LYS A 40 10.61 -28.25 6.22
N ASP A 41 9.77 -27.41 6.79
CA ASP A 41 8.32 -27.55 6.86
C ASP A 41 7.56 -27.00 5.65
N GLY A 42 8.22 -26.36 4.67
CA GLY A 42 7.54 -25.77 3.51
C GLY A 42 7.17 -24.30 3.68
N SER A 43 7.81 -23.63 4.64
CA SER A 43 7.72 -22.19 4.87
C SER A 43 8.79 -21.45 4.09
N LYS A 44 8.46 -20.26 3.59
CA LYS A 44 9.37 -19.41 2.83
C LYS A 44 9.62 -18.12 3.60
N ALA A 45 10.90 -17.85 3.87
CA ALA A 45 11.33 -16.58 4.43
C ALA A 45 12.37 -15.92 3.52
N VAL A 46 12.23 -14.61 3.31
CA VAL A 46 13.20 -13.78 2.59
C VAL A 46 13.57 -12.54 3.38
N GLN A 47 14.79 -12.05 3.16
CA GLN A 47 15.26 -10.79 3.72
C GLN A 47 15.82 -9.89 2.63
N GLY A 48 15.49 -8.59 2.68
CA GLY A 48 15.94 -7.55 1.74
C GLY A 48 15.36 -7.66 0.34
N THR A 49 14.35 -8.51 0.14
CA THR A 49 13.70 -8.78 -1.15
C THR A 49 12.23 -9.10 -0.98
N ASP A 50 11.49 -8.98 -2.09
CA ASP A 50 10.07 -9.31 -2.12
C ASP A 50 9.89 -10.84 -2.22
N LEU A 51 9.01 -11.40 -1.39
CA LEU A 51 8.57 -12.78 -1.47
C LEU A 51 7.34 -12.86 -2.37
N ILE A 52 7.51 -13.48 -3.54
CA ILE A 52 6.41 -13.75 -4.46
C ILE A 52 6.02 -15.22 -4.31
N ILE A 53 4.76 -15.46 -3.96
CA ILE A 53 4.15 -16.79 -3.95
C ILE A 53 3.46 -16.95 -5.29
N GLU A 54 3.89 -17.91 -6.09
CA GLU A 54 3.44 -18.06 -7.47
C GLU A 54 1.99 -18.58 -7.55
N PRO A 55 1.26 -18.32 -8.66
CA PRO A 55 -0.12 -18.77 -8.81
C PRO A 55 -0.28 -20.28 -8.59
N GLY A 56 -1.20 -20.69 -7.73
CA GLY A 56 -1.46 -22.10 -7.42
C GLY A 56 -0.44 -22.75 -6.49
N GLU A 57 0.60 -22.02 -6.06
CA GLU A 57 1.57 -22.52 -5.09
C GLU A 57 0.94 -22.61 -3.70
N LYS A 58 1.32 -23.67 -2.95
CA LYS A 58 0.90 -23.86 -1.57
C LYS A 58 2.12 -23.88 -0.66
N ILE A 59 2.13 -23.01 0.35
CA ILE A 59 3.19 -22.95 1.36
C ILE A 59 2.59 -22.89 2.76
N LYS A 60 3.39 -23.17 3.79
CA LYS A 60 2.93 -23.06 5.18
C LYS A 60 2.93 -21.62 5.66
N ASP A 61 4.12 -21.03 5.80
CA ASP A 61 4.28 -19.64 6.24
C ASP A 61 5.02 -18.81 5.19
N ALA A 62 4.67 -17.53 5.10
CA ALA A 62 5.32 -16.57 4.20
C ALA A 62 5.82 -15.37 4.99
N VAL A 63 7.14 -15.18 5.04
CA VAL A 63 7.73 -14.06 5.78
C VAL A 63 8.69 -13.27 4.90
N ALA A 64 8.50 -11.95 4.84
CA ALA A 64 9.46 -11.04 4.24
C ALA A 64 9.92 -10.00 5.26
N VAL A 65 11.24 -9.82 5.37
CA VAL A 65 11.85 -8.76 6.17
C VAL A 65 12.54 -7.80 5.22
N ASP A 66 12.28 -6.49 5.33
CA ASP A 66 12.78 -5.50 4.38
C ASP A 66 12.38 -5.80 2.93
N GLY A 67 11.11 -6.18 2.74
CA GLY A 67 10.54 -6.53 1.45
C GLY A 67 9.05 -6.80 1.55
N ASP A 68 8.40 -6.85 0.39
CA ASP A 68 6.95 -7.09 0.31
C ASP A 68 6.65 -8.59 0.22
N VAL A 69 5.51 -9.04 0.78
CA VAL A 69 4.94 -10.35 0.48
C VAL A 69 3.82 -10.18 -0.54
N ILE A 70 3.93 -10.87 -1.67
CA ILE A 70 2.97 -10.83 -2.78
C ILE A 70 2.40 -12.23 -2.96
N VAL A 71 1.13 -12.39 -2.60
CA VAL A 71 0.40 -13.65 -2.75
C VAL A 71 -0.39 -13.60 -4.05
N LYS A 72 0.08 -14.33 -5.08
CA LYS A 72 -0.56 -14.33 -6.39
C LYS A 72 -1.91 -15.04 -6.39
N LYS A 73 -2.71 -14.77 -7.41
CA LYS A 73 -4.00 -15.42 -7.63
C LYS A 73 -3.90 -16.93 -7.53
N GLY A 74 -4.76 -17.53 -6.70
CA GLY A 74 -4.84 -18.99 -6.52
C GLY A 74 -3.74 -19.59 -5.65
N ALA A 75 -2.77 -18.79 -5.19
CA ALA A 75 -1.83 -19.24 -4.18
C ALA A 75 -2.53 -19.43 -2.82
N VAL A 76 -2.04 -20.39 -2.04
CA VAL A 76 -2.57 -20.72 -0.73
C VAL A 76 -1.46 -20.72 0.31
N VAL A 77 -1.67 -19.97 1.39
CA VAL A 77 -0.83 -20.01 2.59
C VAL A 77 -1.61 -20.69 3.71
N ASP A 78 -1.10 -21.80 4.22
CA ASP A 78 -1.82 -22.64 5.18
C ASP A 78 -1.81 -22.07 6.61
N ASN A 79 -0.83 -21.23 6.93
CA ASN A 79 -0.72 -20.52 8.21
C ASN A 79 -0.62 -19.01 7.92
N ASP A 80 0.47 -18.37 8.34
CA ASP A 80 0.57 -16.93 8.49
C ASP A 80 1.41 -16.28 7.37
N VAL A 81 1.04 -15.03 7.08
CA VAL A 81 1.78 -14.15 6.19
C VAL A 81 2.23 -12.92 6.96
N ALA A 82 3.54 -12.66 7.00
CA ALA A 82 4.10 -11.51 7.69
C ALA A 82 5.07 -10.71 6.81
N ALA A 83 4.92 -9.39 6.79
CA ALA A 83 5.90 -8.47 6.21
C ALA A 83 6.40 -7.46 7.25
N VAL A 84 7.72 -7.37 7.43
CA VAL A 84 8.37 -6.41 8.33
C VAL A 84 9.04 -5.33 7.50
N ARG A 85 8.70 -4.05 7.74
CA ARG A 85 9.13 -2.90 6.91
C ARG A 85 8.81 -3.10 5.42
N GLY A 86 7.63 -3.65 5.16
CA GLY A 86 7.15 -3.98 3.83
C GLY A 86 5.66 -4.23 3.83
N ARG A 87 5.09 -4.45 2.66
CA ARG A 87 3.65 -4.56 2.43
C ARG A 87 3.26 -6.02 2.24
N VAL A 88 2.04 -6.36 2.65
CA VAL A 88 1.41 -7.61 2.28
C VAL A 88 0.33 -7.33 1.24
N ILE A 89 0.50 -7.91 0.04
CA ILE A 89 -0.37 -7.69 -1.12
C ILE A 89 -0.96 -9.05 -1.51
N LEU A 90 -2.27 -9.20 -1.32
CA LEU A 90 -3.01 -10.34 -1.83
C LEU A 90 -3.57 -9.97 -3.21
N GLU A 91 -3.56 -10.90 -4.15
CA GLU A 91 -4.31 -10.79 -5.40
C GLU A 91 -5.69 -11.45 -5.27
N ALA A 92 -6.63 -11.08 -6.13
CA ALA A 92 -7.95 -11.70 -6.16
C ALA A 92 -7.84 -13.21 -6.39
N GLY A 93 -8.45 -14.00 -5.51
CA GLY A 93 -8.37 -15.46 -5.50
C GLY A 93 -7.18 -16.04 -4.71
N ALA A 94 -6.34 -15.20 -4.10
CA ALA A 94 -5.39 -15.67 -3.09
C ALA A 94 -6.13 -16.09 -1.81
N ARG A 95 -5.62 -17.12 -1.12
CA ARG A 95 -6.17 -17.57 0.16
C ARG A 95 -5.07 -17.70 1.22
N VAL A 96 -5.30 -17.09 2.37
CA VAL A 96 -4.47 -17.22 3.57
C VAL A 96 -5.37 -17.79 4.67
N LYS A 97 -4.98 -18.92 5.25
CA LYS A 97 -5.79 -19.58 6.29
C LYS A 97 -5.52 -19.02 7.69
N GLY A 98 -4.30 -18.57 7.96
CA GLY A 98 -3.94 -17.91 9.21
C GLY A 98 -4.05 -16.40 9.11
N ASP A 99 -3.13 -15.73 9.81
CA ASP A 99 -3.12 -14.29 9.98
C ASP A 99 -2.29 -13.59 8.90
N VAL A 100 -2.69 -12.38 8.56
CA VAL A 100 -1.97 -11.48 7.67
C VAL A 100 -1.50 -10.27 8.46
N VAL A 101 -0.19 -10.10 8.58
CA VAL A 101 0.42 -9.05 9.39
C VAL A 101 1.42 -8.23 8.58
N SER A 102 1.27 -6.89 8.62
CA SER A 102 2.29 -5.96 8.14
C SER A 102 2.74 -5.03 9.25
N LEU A 103 4.06 -4.91 9.44
CA LEU A 103 4.69 -4.02 10.41
C LEU A 103 5.41 -2.90 9.65
N GLY A 104 4.98 -1.65 9.85
CA GLY A 104 5.52 -0.47 9.18
C GLY A 104 5.15 -0.36 7.70
N GLY A 105 4.08 -1.04 7.27
CA GLY A 105 3.67 -1.11 5.86
C GLY A 105 2.15 -1.19 5.67
N GLU A 106 1.75 -1.65 4.48
CA GLU A 106 0.34 -1.75 4.10
C GLU A 106 -0.08 -3.23 3.99
N VAL A 107 -1.24 -3.58 4.53
CA VAL A 107 -1.94 -4.81 4.18
C VAL A 107 -3.03 -4.48 3.18
N ARG A 108 -3.00 -5.13 2.01
CA ARG A 108 -3.99 -4.96 0.95
C ARG A 108 -4.67 -6.28 0.63
N VAL A 109 -5.97 -6.34 0.92
CA VAL A 109 -6.86 -7.48 0.65
C VAL A 109 -7.93 -7.02 -0.35
N PRO A 110 -7.74 -7.26 -1.66
CA PRO A 110 -8.71 -6.89 -2.67
C PRO A 110 -9.91 -7.85 -2.66
N ALA A 111 -10.99 -7.42 -3.31
CA ALA A 111 -12.19 -8.23 -3.44
C ALA A 111 -11.90 -9.64 -4.02
N GLY A 112 -12.32 -10.66 -3.28
CA GLY A 112 -12.15 -12.06 -3.70
C GLY A 112 -10.81 -12.69 -3.30
N ALA A 113 -9.92 -11.95 -2.64
CA ALA A 113 -8.91 -12.57 -1.79
C ALA A 113 -9.57 -13.03 -0.48
N ARG A 114 -9.04 -14.07 0.16
CA ARG A 114 -9.59 -14.61 1.41
C ARG A 114 -8.50 -14.70 2.48
N VAL A 115 -8.79 -14.16 3.65
CA VAL A 115 -8.02 -14.33 4.88
C VAL A 115 -8.96 -14.97 5.89
N ASP A 116 -8.70 -16.20 6.32
CA ASP A 116 -9.58 -16.86 7.30
C ASP A 116 -9.26 -16.39 8.74
N GLY A 117 -8.03 -15.97 9.03
CA GLY A 117 -7.61 -15.35 10.28
C GLY A 117 -7.75 -13.81 10.29
N ASN A 118 -6.86 -13.16 11.02
CA ASN A 118 -6.83 -11.72 11.26
C ASN A 118 -6.08 -10.96 10.17
N ALA A 119 -6.45 -9.70 9.94
CA ALA A 119 -5.71 -8.78 9.10
C ALA A 119 -5.22 -7.59 9.93
N VAL A 120 -3.90 -7.50 10.11
CA VAL A 120 -3.26 -6.56 11.03
C VAL A 120 -2.24 -5.70 10.29
N ALA A 121 -2.39 -4.38 10.37
CA ALA A 121 -1.39 -3.41 9.93
C ALA A 121 -0.98 -2.55 11.13
N LEU A 122 0.28 -2.67 11.58
CA LEU A 122 0.84 -1.84 12.65
C LEU A 122 1.81 -0.82 12.04
N GLY A 123 1.65 0.46 12.38
CA GLY A 123 2.48 1.55 11.86
C GLY A 123 2.25 1.86 10.37
N GLY A 124 1.08 1.52 9.82
CA GLY A 124 0.80 1.75 8.41
C GLY A 124 -0.69 1.73 8.07
N LYS A 125 -1.07 1.06 6.97
CA LYS A 125 -2.46 1.12 6.46
C LYS A 125 -3.03 -0.27 6.23
N LEU A 126 -4.27 -0.49 6.64
CA LEU A 126 -5.05 -1.67 6.28
C LEU A 126 -6.08 -1.29 5.22
N LYS A 127 -6.01 -1.90 4.04
CA LYS A 127 -7.01 -1.76 2.97
C LYS A 127 -7.66 -3.10 2.69
N VAL A 128 -8.95 -3.18 2.98
CA VAL A 128 -9.78 -4.36 2.74
C VAL A 128 -10.99 -3.93 1.94
N ASP A 129 -11.20 -4.52 0.75
CA ASP A 129 -12.30 -4.13 -0.14
C ASP A 129 -13.66 -4.61 0.38
N LYS A 130 -13.74 -5.83 0.91
CA LYS A 130 -14.96 -6.41 1.48
C LYS A 130 -14.72 -6.93 2.88
N GLN A 131 -15.63 -6.64 3.81
CA GLN A 131 -15.44 -7.08 5.18
C GLN A 131 -15.47 -8.61 5.31
N GLU A 132 -16.26 -9.29 4.47
CA GLU A 132 -16.34 -10.76 4.46
C GLU A 132 -15.02 -11.43 4.07
N ASP A 133 -14.12 -10.74 3.36
CA ASP A 133 -12.87 -11.33 2.85
C ASP A 133 -11.86 -11.62 3.96
N VAL A 134 -12.05 -11.05 5.16
CA VAL A 134 -11.28 -11.35 6.38
C VAL A 134 -12.21 -11.96 7.42
N GLY A 135 -11.98 -13.22 7.78
CA GLY A 135 -12.77 -13.99 8.74
C GLY A 135 -12.57 -13.55 10.19
N GLY A 136 -11.35 -13.12 10.54
CA GLY A 136 -11.00 -12.64 11.87
C GLY A 136 -11.08 -11.11 12.02
N GLU A 137 -10.33 -10.62 12.98
CA GLU A 137 -10.28 -9.21 13.35
C GLU A 137 -9.46 -8.38 12.36
N LYS A 138 -9.87 -7.12 12.19
CA LYS A 138 -9.19 -6.14 11.36
C LYS A 138 -8.57 -5.10 12.28
N VAL A 139 -7.26 -5.13 12.42
CA VAL A 139 -6.53 -4.21 13.31
C VAL A 139 -5.67 -3.29 12.48
N ASN A 140 -5.95 -1.99 12.53
CA ASN A 140 -5.09 -0.98 11.93
C ASN A 140 -4.63 -0.02 13.02
N PHE A 141 -3.35 -0.07 13.38
CA PHE A 141 -2.77 0.84 14.33
C PHE A 141 -1.80 1.77 13.60
N SER A 142 -2.29 2.91 13.09
CA SER A 142 -1.44 3.96 12.56
C SER A 142 -1.07 4.91 13.70
N MET A 143 0.22 4.98 14.05
CA MET A 143 0.73 6.08 14.87
C MET A 143 0.82 7.33 13.99
N GLU A 144 -0.33 7.87 13.58
CA GLU A 144 -0.41 9.23 13.07
C GLU A 144 -0.34 10.15 14.30
N LEU A 145 0.87 10.32 14.84
CA LEU A 145 1.18 11.41 15.75
C LEU A 145 1.14 12.71 14.91
N ASN A 146 -0.07 13.13 14.51
CA ASN A 146 -0.30 14.48 14.00
C ASN A 146 0.09 15.41 15.14
N GLY A 147 1.31 15.94 15.07
CA GLY A 147 1.85 16.83 16.10
C GLY A 147 0.93 18.00 16.40
N GLU A 148 0.09 18.43 15.45
CA GLU A 148 -0.85 19.52 15.63
C GLU A 148 -2.00 19.22 16.61
N ASP A 149 -2.46 17.97 16.72
CA ASP A 149 -3.58 17.61 17.61
C ASP A 149 -3.12 17.41 19.05
N LEU A 150 -1.95 16.77 19.23
CA LEU A 150 -1.33 16.62 20.55
C LEU A 150 -0.84 17.96 21.10
N VAL A 151 -0.30 18.83 20.26
CA VAL A 151 0.13 20.18 20.67
C VAL A 151 -1.08 21.02 21.08
N LYS A 152 -2.22 20.98 20.36
CA LYS A 152 -3.43 21.69 20.79
C LYS A 152 -4.00 21.15 22.10
N GLN A 153 -3.97 19.85 22.36
CA GLN A 153 -4.46 19.30 23.64
C GLN A 153 -3.52 19.57 24.82
N VAL A 154 -2.20 19.59 24.59
CA VAL A 154 -1.20 19.86 25.64
C VAL A 154 -1.05 21.36 25.90
N ILE A 155 -0.99 22.18 24.84
CA ILE A 155 -0.83 23.63 24.95
C ILE A 155 -2.17 24.32 25.24
N GLY A 156 -3.29 23.85 24.66
CA GLY A 156 -4.61 24.43 24.93
C GLY A 156 -5.01 24.32 26.40
N LYS A 157 -4.65 23.22 27.08
CA LYS A 157 -4.86 23.09 28.53
C LYS A 157 -3.91 23.94 29.37
N ALA A 158 -2.77 24.37 28.84
CA ALA A 158 -1.79 25.16 29.56
C ALA A 158 -1.94 26.68 29.34
N LEU A 159 -2.60 27.10 28.25
CA LEU A 159 -2.74 28.53 27.90
C LEU A 159 -4.07 29.17 28.34
N ASP A 160 -5.08 28.37 28.70
CA ASP A 160 -6.39 28.91 29.13
C ASP A 160 -6.43 29.30 30.63
N GLU A 161 -5.41 28.97 31.43
CA GLU A 161 -5.34 29.40 32.85
C GLU A 161 -4.61 30.75 33.05
N ASP A 162 -3.94 31.30 32.02
CA ASP A 162 -3.05 32.47 32.18
C ASP A 162 -3.49 33.73 31.42
N GLN A 163 -4.72 33.80 30.87
CA GLN A 163 -5.27 35.06 30.36
C GLN A 163 -5.73 35.98 31.50
N LYS A 164 -4.78 36.40 32.33
CA LYS A 164 -4.88 37.60 33.18
C LYS A 164 -3.56 38.38 33.21
N CYS A 165 -2.73 38.26 32.16
CA CYS A 165 -1.63 39.20 31.94
C CYS A 165 -2.20 40.50 31.36
N HIS A 166 -2.57 41.40 32.27
CA HIS A 166 -2.80 42.80 31.99
C HIS A 166 -1.43 43.43 31.69
N ILE A 167 -1.26 43.97 30.48
CA ILE A 167 -0.14 44.87 30.21
C ILE A 167 -0.47 46.15 30.98
N LEU A 168 0.26 46.43 32.06
CA LEU A 168 0.28 47.75 32.67
C LEU A 168 1.15 48.61 31.74
N ASP A 169 0.50 49.49 30.99
CA ASP A 169 1.19 50.60 30.34
C ASP A 169 1.62 51.56 31.46
N ASP A 170 2.93 51.65 31.71
CA ASP A 170 3.54 52.62 32.61
C ASP A 170 3.46 54.02 31.96
N ASP A 171 2.28 54.65 32.02
CA ASP A 171 2.13 56.10 31.86
C ASP A 171 2.35 56.76 33.23
N ASP A 172 3.61 56.99 33.61
CA ASP A 172 3.95 57.93 34.68
C ASP A 172 4.56 59.20 34.08
N ASP A 173 3.68 60.19 33.95
CA ASP A 173 3.95 61.62 33.81
C ASP A 173 5.18 62.06 34.62
N LYS A 174 6.10 62.77 33.95
CA LYS A 174 6.98 63.75 34.63
C LYS A 174 7.12 65.02 33.79
N ASP A 175 6.09 65.86 33.90
CA ASP A 175 6.23 67.32 33.83
C ASP A 175 6.64 67.84 35.22
N VAL A 176 7.92 68.25 35.39
CA VAL A 176 8.36 69.37 36.26
C VAL A 176 9.67 69.94 35.70
#